data_AF-A6EX40-F1
#
_entry.id   AF-A6EX40-F1
#
_cell.length_a   1.000
_cell.length_b   1.000
_cell.length_c   1.000
_cell.angle_alpha   90.00
_cell.angle_beta   90.00
_cell.angle_gamma   90.00
#
_symmetry.space_group_name_H-M   'P 1'
#
loop_
_entity.id
_entity.type
_entity.pdbx_description
1 polymer ?
#
loop_
_entity_poly.entity_id
_entity_poly.type
_entity_poly.pdbx_seq_one_letter_code
_entity_poly.pdbx_strand_id
1 'polypeptide(L)'
;MKTCNGIGKRIVLAMIAGCAISTAALAQDAIDREDHVLSDGKLDDKDLAAVVAVAQRHLTELTDSVVKNAGTELEEAGIFRPMAFMVMKSDKVQQMRLEEKAEEAPGQVKVLMYRAGLKSIARRGEIHASAIAYPGSVEKDGETIRALVLEHEHRLGISGFKLIPINLENGKASFGKPMSQEKPFQIFYDDKAEGDSSTS
;
A
#
# COMPACT_ATOMS: atom_id res chain seq x y z
N MET A 1 10.74 58.22 37.04
CA MET A 1 9.59 59.11 37.32
C MET A 1 8.36 58.53 36.63
N LYS A 2 7.25 58.40 37.36
CA LYS A 2 5.92 57.99 36.89
C LYS A 2 5.24 59.15 36.13
N THR A 3 4.49 58.84 35.08
CA THR A 3 3.14 59.39 34.86
C THR A 3 2.30 58.43 34.01
N CYS A 4 1.09 58.17 34.49
CA CYS A 4 0.03 57.36 33.90
C CYS A 4 -0.95 58.20 33.04
N ASN A 5 -1.78 57.47 32.29
CA ASN A 5 -3.23 57.62 32.08
C ASN A 5 -3.80 58.35 30.85
N GLY A 6 -4.85 57.67 30.31
CA GLY A 6 -5.88 58.20 29.40
C GLY A 6 -6.56 57.11 28.54
N ILE A 7 -7.13 56.04 29.12
CA ILE A 7 -8.58 55.72 29.16
C ILE A 7 -9.50 56.53 28.21
N GLY A 8 -10.23 55.83 27.33
CA GLY A 8 -11.35 56.40 26.56
C GLY A 8 -12.14 55.43 25.66
N LYS A 9 -12.96 54.56 26.28
CA LYS A 9 -14.21 53.88 25.83
C LYS A 9 -14.61 53.76 24.33
N ARG A 10 -14.74 52.48 23.91
CA ARG A 10 -15.91 51.78 23.30
C ARG A 10 -16.72 52.45 22.17
N ILE A 11 -16.67 51.86 20.97
CA ILE A 11 -17.84 51.64 20.10
C ILE A 11 -17.75 50.23 19.50
N VAL A 12 -18.80 49.44 19.74
CA VAL A 12 -19.11 48.19 19.04
C VAL A 12 -19.93 48.57 17.81
N LEU A 13 -19.55 48.09 16.62
CA LEU A 13 -20.49 47.89 15.53
C LEU A 13 -20.08 46.66 14.71
N ALA A 14 -21.00 45.72 14.63
CA ALA A 14 -20.95 44.49 13.86
C ALA A 14 -21.66 44.70 12.50
N MET A 15 -21.14 44.10 11.43
CA MET A 15 -21.83 43.61 10.21
C MET A 15 -20.76 42.89 9.38
N ILE A 16 -20.68 41.55 9.35
CA ILE A 16 -21.44 40.60 8.51
C ILE A 16 -21.49 41.01 7.03
N ALA A 17 -20.67 40.35 6.21
CA ALA A 17 -21.05 39.63 4.98
C ALA A 17 -19.89 39.62 3.96
N GLY A 18 -19.52 38.43 3.49
CA GLY A 18 -18.66 38.27 2.31
C GLY A 18 -17.71 37.08 2.34
N CYS A 19 -18.21 35.87 2.61
CA CYS A 19 -17.47 34.64 2.31
C CYS A 19 -17.27 34.54 0.79
N ALA A 20 -16.03 34.65 0.32
CA ALA A 20 -15.65 34.33 -1.05
C ALA A 20 -14.32 33.57 -1.05
N ILE A 21 -14.35 32.32 -0.58
CA ILE A 21 -13.35 31.32 -0.93
C ILE A 21 -14.10 30.01 -1.13
N SER A 22 -14.18 29.53 -2.37
CA SER A 22 -14.24 28.11 -2.71
C SER A 22 -14.05 27.96 -4.21
N THR A 23 -12.80 28.14 -4.66
CA THR A 23 -12.32 27.48 -5.88
C THR A 23 -12.20 25.99 -5.59
N ALA A 24 -12.96 25.20 -6.35
CA ALA A 24 -12.72 23.81 -6.70
C ALA A 24 -12.30 22.85 -5.55
N ALA A 25 -13.30 22.19 -4.98
CA ALA A 25 -13.16 20.78 -4.67
C ALA A 25 -14.30 20.08 -5.41
N LEU A 26 -13.97 19.50 -6.57
CA LEU A 26 -14.66 18.28 -7.00
C LEU A 26 -14.40 17.30 -5.86
N ALA A 27 -15.35 17.24 -4.92
CA ALA A 27 -15.43 16.14 -3.99
C ALA A 27 -15.61 14.92 -4.88
N GLN A 28 -14.50 14.21 -5.09
CA GLN A 28 -14.52 12.84 -5.52
C GLN A 28 -15.53 12.14 -4.63
N ASP A 29 -16.55 11.58 -5.25
CA ASP A 29 -17.42 10.56 -4.69
C ASP A 29 -16.50 9.44 -4.20
N ALA A 30 -16.00 9.61 -2.98
CA ALA A 30 -15.50 8.54 -2.17
C ALA A 30 -16.70 7.60 -2.04
N ILE A 31 -16.50 6.35 -2.43
CA ILE A 31 -17.51 5.29 -2.38
C ILE A 31 -17.92 5.11 -0.91
N ASP A 32 -18.85 5.94 -0.45
CA ASP A 32 -19.68 5.72 0.71
C ASP A 32 -20.87 4.92 0.21
N ARG A 33 -20.71 3.59 0.18
CA ARG A 33 -21.81 2.69 -0.13
C ARG A 33 -21.94 1.68 0.99
N GLU A 34 -22.82 2.01 1.94
CA GLU A 34 -23.57 1.02 2.73
C GLU A 34 -24.49 0.12 1.86
N ASP A 35 -24.42 0.26 0.54
CA ASP A 35 -25.02 -0.61 -0.46
C ASP A 35 -23.92 -1.46 -1.08
N HIS A 36 -23.47 -2.46 -0.32
CA HIS A 36 -22.43 -3.39 -0.76
C HIS A 36 -22.99 -4.24 -1.92
N VAL A 37 -22.54 -3.95 -3.14
CA VAL A 37 -22.80 -4.72 -4.38
C VAL A 37 -22.26 -6.17 -4.33
N LEU A 38 -21.59 -6.53 -3.24
CA LEU A 38 -21.16 -7.90 -2.93
C LEU A 38 -22.17 -8.64 -2.02
N SER A 39 -23.29 -8.01 -1.63
CA SER A 39 -24.25 -8.54 -0.64
C SER A 39 -25.33 -9.42 -1.25
N ASP A 40 -25.65 -9.25 -2.54
CA ASP A 40 -26.69 -10.01 -3.25
C ASP A 40 -26.16 -11.27 -3.96
N GLY A 41 -24.83 -11.44 -3.96
CA GLY A 41 -24.13 -12.56 -4.57
C GLY A 41 -24.10 -12.55 -6.10
N LYS A 42 -24.44 -11.44 -6.77
CA LYS A 42 -24.45 -11.33 -8.24
C LYS A 42 -23.80 -10.03 -8.70
N LEU A 43 -22.67 -10.15 -9.39
CA LEU A 43 -22.02 -9.03 -10.08
C LEU A 43 -22.44 -9.05 -11.55
N ASP A 44 -22.94 -7.93 -12.06
CA ASP A 44 -23.02 -7.74 -13.50
C ASP A 44 -21.63 -7.41 -14.09
N ASP A 45 -21.49 -7.48 -15.42
CA ASP A 45 -20.19 -7.29 -16.09
C ASP A 45 -19.57 -5.92 -15.80
N LYS A 46 -20.40 -4.89 -15.61
CA LYS A 46 -19.94 -3.52 -15.36
C LYS A 46 -19.45 -3.38 -13.92
N ASP A 47 -20.15 -3.98 -12.97
CA ASP A 47 -19.75 -4.01 -11.56
C ASP A 47 -18.47 -4.82 -11.38
N LEU A 48 -18.35 -5.96 -12.07
CA LEU A 48 -17.13 -6.74 -12.10
C LEU A 48 -15.95 -5.93 -12.66
N ALA A 49 -16.15 -5.23 -13.77
CA ALA A 49 -15.12 -4.38 -14.37
C ALA A 49 -14.68 -3.26 -13.41
N ALA A 50 -15.61 -2.63 -12.68
CA ALA A 50 -15.30 -1.63 -11.67
C ALA A 50 -14.47 -2.21 -10.51
N VAL A 51 -14.85 -3.39 -10.00
CA VAL A 51 -14.12 -4.10 -8.93
C VAL A 51 -12.70 -4.46 -9.38
N VAL A 52 -12.54 -4.96 -10.60
CA VAL A 52 -11.23 -5.28 -11.19
C VAL A 52 -10.36 -4.02 -11.34
N ALA A 53 -10.95 -2.92 -11.82
CA ALA A 53 -10.24 -1.65 -11.98
C ALA A 53 -9.70 -1.11 -10.64
N VAL A 54 -10.50 -1.21 -9.57
CA VAL A 54 -10.06 -0.84 -8.21
C VAL A 54 -8.87 -1.70 -7.76
N ALA A 55 -8.96 -3.02 -7.93
CA ALA A 55 -7.87 -3.92 -7.56
C ALA A 55 -6.57 -3.64 -8.34
N GLN A 56 -6.68 -3.42 -9.65
CA GLN A 56 -5.56 -3.06 -10.50
C GLN A 56 -4.91 -1.75 -10.08
N ARG A 57 -5.72 -0.73 -9.76
CA ARG A 57 -5.23 0.55 -9.24
C ARG A 57 -4.42 0.35 -7.96
N HIS A 58 -4.97 -0.35 -6.96
CA HIS A 58 -4.28 -0.62 -5.70
C HIS A 58 -2.94 -1.34 -5.89
N LEU A 59 -2.92 -2.39 -6.71
CA LEU A 59 -1.69 -3.15 -6.97
C LEU A 59 -0.65 -2.34 -7.75
N THR A 60 -1.08 -1.42 -8.61
CA THR A 60 -0.20 -0.51 -9.34
C THR A 60 0.42 0.51 -8.37
N GLU A 61 -0.40 1.17 -7.56
CA GLU A 61 0.06 2.15 -6.55
C GLU A 61 1.04 1.53 -5.53
N LEU A 62 0.81 0.28 -5.11
CA LEU A 62 1.76 -0.49 -4.30
C LEU A 62 3.08 -0.77 -5.04
N THR A 63 2.98 -1.20 -6.30
CA THR A 63 4.17 -1.48 -7.13
C THR A 63 5.01 -0.22 -7.32
N ASP A 64 4.37 0.91 -7.64
CA ASP A 64 5.05 2.19 -7.85
C ASP A 64 5.73 2.70 -6.57
N SER A 65 5.04 2.57 -5.43
CA SER A 65 5.60 2.95 -4.12
C SER A 65 6.82 2.11 -3.78
N VAL A 66 6.76 0.81 -4.03
CA VAL A 66 7.90 -0.10 -3.84
C VAL A 66 9.05 0.26 -4.77
N VAL A 67 8.80 0.38 -6.08
CA VAL A 67 9.84 0.66 -7.08
C VAL A 67 10.53 1.98 -6.78
N LYS A 68 9.77 3.01 -6.40
CA LYS A 68 10.31 4.30 -6.00
C LYS A 68 11.25 4.17 -4.79
N ASN A 69 10.81 3.53 -3.71
CA ASN A 69 11.61 3.43 -2.48
C ASN A 69 12.82 2.51 -2.65
N ALA A 70 12.66 1.38 -3.34
CA ALA A 70 13.77 0.49 -3.67
C ALA A 70 14.78 1.19 -4.60
N GLY A 71 14.31 1.99 -5.56
CA GLY A 71 15.14 2.80 -6.43
C GLY A 71 16.00 3.78 -5.63
N THR A 72 15.39 4.55 -4.72
CA THR A 72 16.13 5.46 -3.84
C THR A 72 17.20 4.73 -3.03
N GLU A 73 16.88 3.61 -2.35
CA GLU A 73 17.88 2.87 -1.58
C GLU A 73 19.00 2.27 -2.47
N LEU A 74 18.65 1.79 -3.67
CA LEU A 74 19.62 1.28 -4.64
C LEU A 74 20.59 2.36 -5.14
N GLU A 75 20.11 3.57 -5.39
CA GLU A 75 20.93 4.70 -5.84
C GLU A 75 21.83 5.23 -4.72
N GLU A 76 21.32 5.26 -3.48
CA GLU A 76 22.06 5.75 -2.31
C GLU A 76 23.09 4.75 -1.78
N ALA A 77 22.76 3.45 -1.77
CA ALA A 77 23.54 2.42 -1.07
C ALA A 77 23.92 1.21 -1.94
N GLY A 78 23.47 1.13 -3.19
CA GLY A 78 23.72 -0.02 -4.09
C GLY A 78 22.88 -1.27 -3.78
N ILE A 79 22.16 -1.25 -2.66
CA ILE A 79 21.30 -2.32 -2.16
C ILE A 79 20.06 -1.70 -1.51
N PHE A 80 18.91 -2.35 -1.69
CA PHE A 80 17.71 -2.03 -0.93
C PHE A 80 17.41 -3.14 0.07
N ARG A 81 16.75 -2.79 1.17
CA ARG A 81 16.35 -3.72 2.23
C ARG A 81 14.89 -4.15 2.03
N PRO A 82 14.46 -5.25 2.67
CA PRO A 82 13.06 -5.62 2.69
C PRO A 82 12.20 -4.46 3.18
N MET A 83 11.06 -4.25 2.52
CA MET A 83 10.10 -3.20 2.83
C MET A 83 8.69 -3.69 2.58
N ALA A 84 7.71 -3.15 3.29
CA ALA A 84 6.32 -3.53 3.11
C ALA A 84 5.42 -2.31 3.00
N PHE A 85 4.40 -2.42 2.16
CA PHE A 85 3.41 -1.39 1.90
C PHE A 85 2.01 -1.99 1.99
N MET A 86 1.04 -1.13 2.29
CA MET A 86 -0.37 -1.50 2.34
C MET A 86 -1.23 -0.38 1.75
N VAL A 87 -2.34 -0.76 1.14
CA VAL A 87 -3.43 0.17 0.82
C VAL A 87 -4.39 0.13 1.98
N MET A 88 -4.48 1.22 2.73
CA MET A 88 -5.39 1.37 3.86
C MET A 88 -6.85 1.36 3.40
N LYS A 89 -7.79 1.12 4.32
CA LYS A 89 -9.24 1.27 4.06
C LYS A 89 -9.64 2.68 3.60
N SER A 90 -8.77 3.67 3.82
CA SER A 90 -8.90 5.05 3.33
C SER A 90 -8.34 5.28 1.92
N ASP A 91 -8.01 4.21 1.19
CA ASP A 91 -7.35 4.21 -0.13
C ASP A 91 -5.94 4.84 -0.16
N LYS A 92 -5.36 5.15 1.00
CA LYS A 92 -3.99 5.66 1.09
C LYS A 92 -2.98 4.52 1.07
N VAL A 93 -1.93 4.66 0.27
CA VAL A 93 -0.74 3.80 0.37
C VAL A 93 0.10 4.24 1.57
N GLN A 94 0.45 3.28 2.42
CA GLN A 94 1.29 3.50 3.60
C GLN A 94 2.38 2.43 3.68
N GLN A 95 3.60 2.85 4.00
CA GLN A 95 4.69 1.93 4.32
C GLN A 95 4.51 1.38 5.74
N MET A 96 4.59 0.06 5.90
CA MET A 96 4.70 -0.56 7.21
C MET A 96 6.10 -0.32 7.78
N ARG A 97 6.16 0.20 9.01
CA ARG A 97 7.42 0.33 9.75
C ARG A 97 7.48 -0.79 10.78
N LEU A 98 8.64 -1.43 10.89
CA LEU A 98 8.91 -2.29 12.04
C LEU A 98 9.40 -1.39 13.19
N GLU A 99 9.26 -1.88 14.42
CA GLU A 99 9.88 -1.22 15.57
C GLU A 99 11.42 -1.23 15.42
N GLU A 100 12.13 -0.28 16.04
CA GLU A 100 13.57 -0.08 15.84
C GLU A 100 14.40 -1.36 16.00
N LYS A 101 14.13 -2.16 17.04
CA LYS A 101 14.83 -3.44 17.26
C LYS A 101 14.55 -4.49 16.18
N ALA A 102 13.37 -4.46 15.57
CA ALA A 102 13.01 -5.34 14.47
C ALA A 102 13.62 -4.86 13.13
N GLU A 103 13.96 -3.57 13.00
CA GLU A 103 14.71 -3.05 11.84
C GLU A 103 16.18 -3.52 11.79
N GLU A 104 16.72 -4.06 12.87
CA GLU A 104 18.06 -4.66 12.89
C GLU A 104 18.04 -6.16 12.51
N ALA A 105 16.86 -6.76 12.39
CA ALA A 105 16.74 -8.19 12.08
C ALA A 105 17.28 -8.53 10.68
N PRO A 106 17.76 -9.77 10.46
CA PRO A 106 18.14 -10.25 9.14
C PRO A 106 17.01 -10.11 8.12
N GLY A 107 17.33 -9.88 6.84
CA GLY A 107 16.33 -9.57 5.81
C GLY A 107 15.20 -10.62 5.69
N GLN A 108 15.53 -11.91 5.75
CA GLN A 108 14.51 -12.98 5.72
C GLN A 108 13.58 -12.92 6.95
N VAL A 109 14.12 -12.59 8.12
CA VAL A 109 13.34 -12.42 9.35
C VAL A 109 12.41 -11.20 9.22
N LYS A 110 12.88 -10.09 8.62
CA LYS A 110 12.02 -8.93 8.35
C LYS A 110 10.83 -9.27 7.46
N VAL A 111 11.03 -10.07 6.42
CA VAL A 111 9.94 -10.53 5.53
C VAL A 111 8.88 -11.30 6.34
N LEU A 112 9.30 -12.19 7.25
CA LEU A 112 8.37 -12.90 8.15
C LEU A 112 7.62 -11.94 9.08
N MET A 113 8.31 -10.94 9.64
CA MET A 113 7.70 -9.93 10.50
C MET A 113 6.68 -9.07 9.75
N TYR A 114 7.02 -8.62 8.53
CA TYR A 114 6.09 -7.89 7.66
C TYR A 114 4.85 -8.73 7.35
N ARG A 115 5.02 -10.01 7.00
CA ARG A 115 3.89 -10.91 6.73
C ARG A 115 2.98 -11.06 7.94
N ALA A 116 3.54 -11.28 9.13
CA ALA A 116 2.77 -11.38 10.36
C ALA A 116 2.03 -10.08 10.70
N GLY A 117 2.68 -8.93 10.57
CA GLY A 117 2.07 -7.63 10.84
C GLY A 117 0.98 -7.27 9.84
N LEU A 118 1.22 -7.44 8.53
CA LEU A 118 0.23 -7.24 7.49
C LEU A 118 -0.97 -8.16 7.68
N LYS A 119 -0.77 -9.45 8.00
CA LYS A 119 -1.84 -10.39 8.32
C LYS A 119 -2.68 -9.92 9.50
N SER A 120 -2.04 -9.41 10.55
CA SER A 120 -2.73 -8.84 11.72
C SER A 120 -3.58 -7.63 11.35
N ILE A 121 -3.07 -6.73 10.50
CA ILE A 121 -3.80 -5.55 10.01
C ILE A 121 -4.96 -5.95 9.10
N ALA A 122 -4.74 -6.90 8.18
CA ALA A 122 -5.75 -7.44 7.27
C ALA A 122 -6.92 -8.07 8.03
N ARG A 123 -6.63 -8.86 9.08
CA ARG A 123 -7.65 -9.48 9.95
C ARG A 123 -8.54 -8.47 10.68
N ARG A 124 -8.07 -7.23 10.88
CA ARG A 124 -8.89 -6.13 11.41
C ARG A 124 -9.69 -5.40 10.34
N GLY A 125 -9.55 -5.76 9.07
CA GLY A 125 -10.25 -5.10 7.96
C GLY A 125 -9.70 -3.72 7.60
N GLU A 126 -8.49 -3.39 8.05
CA GLU A 126 -7.93 -2.03 7.95
C GLU A 126 -7.21 -1.77 6.62
N ILE A 127 -7.01 -2.79 5.78
CA ILE A 127 -6.32 -2.68 4.50
C ILE A 127 -7.08 -3.41 3.38
N HIS A 128 -6.90 -2.93 2.15
CA HIS A 128 -7.45 -3.53 0.93
C HIS A 128 -6.43 -4.40 0.20
N ALA A 129 -5.17 -4.00 0.24
CA ALA A 129 -4.09 -4.69 -0.43
C ALA A 129 -2.79 -4.54 0.37
N SER A 130 -1.84 -5.41 0.10
CA SER A 130 -0.53 -5.40 0.72
C SER A 130 0.54 -5.81 -0.27
N ALA A 131 1.76 -5.30 -0.06
CA ALA A 131 2.94 -5.73 -0.77
C ALA A 131 4.13 -5.87 0.18
N ILE A 132 4.96 -6.89 -0.02
CA ILE A 132 6.27 -7.04 0.61
C ILE A 132 7.30 -7.15 -0.50
N ALA A 133 8.29 -6.28 -0.47
CA ALA A 133 9.37 -6.25 -1.43
C ALA A 133 10.70 -6.62 -0.78
N TYR A 134 11.52 -7.41 -1.45
CA TYR A 134 12.85 -7.79 -0.96
C TYR A 134 13.80 -8.15 -2.12
N PRO A 135 15.13 -8.08 -1.89
CA PRO A 135 16.11 -8.49 -2.89
C PRO A 135 16.01 -9.99 -3.20
N GLY A 136 16.07 -10.33 -4.48
CA GLY A 136 16.21 -11.70 -4.96
C GLY A 136 16.98 -11.75 -6.27
N SER A 137 16.93 -12.90 -6.94
CA SER A 137 17.55 -13.11 -8.24
C SER A 137 16.70 -14.04 -9.11
N VAL A 138 16.92 -13.96 -10.42
CA VAL A 138 16.33 -14.86 -11.41
C VAL A 138 17.43 -15.38 -12.32
N GLU A 139 17.39 -16.67 -12.63
CA GLU A 139 18.28 -17.27 -13.63
C GLU A 139 17.69 -17.07 -15.01
N LYS A 140 18.46 -16.52 -15.94
CA LYS A 140 18.07 -16.35 -17.33
C LYS A 140 19.27 -16.52 -18.24
N ASP A 141 19.17 -17.38 -19.24
CA ASP A 141 20.21 -17.63 -20.24
C ASP A 141 21.59 -17.99 -19.64
N GLY A 142 21.60 -18.62 -18.46
CA GLY A 142 22.82 -18.99 -17.72
C GLY A 142 23.42 -17.87 -16.87
N GLU A 143 22.75 -16.72 -16.77
CA GLU A 143 23.14 -15.59 -15.95
C GLU A 143 22.17 -15.36 -14.78
N THR A 144 22.73 -15.08 -13.61
CA THR A 144 21.98 -14.65 -12.42
C THR A 144 21.71 -13.15 -12.49
N ILE A 145 20.45 -12.77 -12.70
CA ILE A 145 20.02 -11.38 -12.76
C ILE A 145 19.45 -10.96 -11.40
N ARG A 146 19.91 -9.84 -10.85
CA ARG A 146 19.33 -9.24 -9.62
C ARG A 146 17.88 -8.83 -9.89
N ALA A 147 16.98 -9.11 -8.95
CA ALA A 147 15.58 -8.77 -9.08
C ALA A 147 15.01 -8.21 -7.77
N LEU A 148 14.02 -7.34 -7.91
CA LEU A 148 13.08 -7.03 -6.84
C LEU A 148 12.00 -8.11 -6.86
N VAL A 149 11.88 -8.84 -5.75
CA VAL A 149 10.75 -9.73 -5.53
C VAL A 149 9.67 -8.94 -4.84
N LEU A 150 8.46 -8.94 -5.39
CA LEU A 150 7.28 -8.31 -4.83
C LEU A 150 6.23 -9.39 -4.55
N GLU A 151 6.05 -9.74 -3.29
CA GLU A 151 4.86 -10.44 -2.82
C GLU A 151 3.71 -9.43 -2.79
N HIS A 152 2.57 -9.71 -3.43
CA HIS A 152 1.38 -8.89 -3.27
C HIS A 152 0.12 -9.70 -3.05
N GLU A 153 -0.81 -9.16 -2.28
CA GLU A 153 -2.15 -9.71 -2.08
C GLU A 153 -3.19 -8.60 -2.05
N HIS A 154 -4.40 -8.94 -2.45
CA HIS A 154 -5.58 -8.08 -2.38
C HIS A 154 -6.75 -8.84 -1.76
N ARG A 155 -7.56 -8.15 -0.94
CA ARG A 155 -8.82 -8.66 -0.35
C ARG A 155 -9.90 -9.08 -1.35
N LEU A 156 -9.63 -8.96 -2.65
CA LEU A 156 -10.53 -9.31 -3.75
C LEU A 156 -10.08 -10.60 -4.43
N GLY A 157 -9.28 -11.42 -3.74
CA GLY A 157 -8.85 -12.71 -4.25
C GLY A 157 -7.68 -12.65 -5.23
N ILE A 158 -6.76 -11.69 -5.08
CA ILE A 158 -5.52 -11.64 -5.87
C ILE A 158 -4.34 -11.97 -4.96
N SER A 159 -3.47 -12.90 -5.39
CA SER A 159 -2.22 -13.24 -4.71
C SER A 159 -1.16 -13.59 -5.74
N GLY A 160 0.01 -12.97 -5.66
CA GLY A 160 1.09 -13.26 -6.60
C GLY A 160 2.47 -12.81 -6.15
N PHE A 161 3.47 -13.30 -6.88
CA PHE A 161 4.80 -12.72 -6.93
C PHE A 161 4.95 -11.92 -8.22
N LYS A 162 5.61 -10.77 -8.15
CA LYS A 162 6.26 -10.14 -9.31
C LYS A 162 7.77 -10.17 -9.11
N LEU A 163 8.48 -10.63 -10.12
CA LEU A 163 9.94 -10.56 -10.22
C LEU A 163 10.27 -9.44 -11.19
N ILE A 164 10.90 -8.37 -10.70
CA ILE A 164 11.23 -7.18 -11.47
C ILE A 164 12.75 -7.10 -11.58
N PRO A 165 13.36 -7.39 -12.74
CA PRO A 165 14.81 -7.28 -12.93
C PRO A 165 15.32 -5.88 -12.56
N ILE A 166 16.46 -5.81 -11.90
CA ILE A 166 17.11 -4.57 -11.48
C ILE A 166 18.42 -4.43 -12.25
N ASN A 167 18.65 -3.26 -12.80
CA ASN A 167 19.97 -2.86 -13.27
C ASN A 167 20.42 -1.58 -12.54
N LEU A 168 21.69 -1.52 -12.15
CA LEU A 168 22.30 -0.38 -11.47
C LEU A 168 23.55 0.03 -12.24
N GLU A 169 23.43 1.07 -13.05
CA GLU A 169 24.51 1.58 -13.89
C GLU A 169 24.80 3.03 -13.53
N ASN A 170 26.07 3.36 -13.28
CA ASN A 170 26.51 4.72 -12.95
C ASN A 170 25.71 5.35 -11.78
N GLY A 171 25.36 4.54 -10.78
CA GLY A 171 24.59 4.97 -9.62
C GLY A 171 23.11 5.24 -9.89
N LYS A 172 22.57 4.85 -11.06
CA LYS A 172 21.16 4.99 -11.41
C LYS A 172 20.47 3.64 -11.46
N ALA A 173 19.36 3.50 -10.74
CA ALA A 173 18.58 2.27 -10.73
C ALA A 173 17.59 2.26 -11.90
N SER A 174 17.45 1.11 -12.56
CA SER A 174 16.40 0.87 -13.54
C SER A 174 15.74 -0.48 -13.32
N PHE A 175 14.46 -0.56 -13.68
CA PHE A 175 13.60 -1.70 -13.42
C PHE A 175 13.08 -2.26 -14.74
N GLY A 176 13.31 -3.56 -14.96
CA GLY A 176 12.89 -4.27 -16.15
C GLY A 176 11.41 -4.65 -16.16
N LYS A 177 10.98 -5.39 -17.19
CA LYS A 177 9.60 -5.88 -17.30
C LYS A 177 9.29 -6.88 -16.16
N PRO A 178 8.20 -6.70 -15.41
CA PRO A 178 7.80 -7.66 -14.38
C PRO A 178 7.43 -9.02 -14.95
N MET A 179 7.84 -10.08 -14.26
CA MET A 179 7.40 -11.45 -14.50
C MET A 179 6.50 -11.87 -13.34
N SER A 180 5.27 -12.30 -13.61
CA SER A 180 4.29 -12.62 -12.56
C SER A 180 4.17 -14.13 -12.37
N GLN A 181 3.98 -14.56 -11.12
CA GLN A 181 3.70 -15.94 -10.75
C GLN A 181 2.61 -15.94 -9.68
N GLU A 182 1.73 -16.94 -9.70
CA GLU A 182 0.74 -17.12 -8.65
C GLU A 182 1.42 -17.54 -7.34
N LYS A 183 0.77 -17.23 -6.21
CA LYS A 183 1.21 -17.71 -4.89
C LYS A 183 0.02 -17.99 -3.97
N PRO A 184 0.17 -18.91 -3.00
CA PRO A 184 -0.83 -19.08 -1.94
C PRO A 184 -1.08 -17.78 -1.16
N PHE A 185 -2.29 -17.61 -0.65
CA PHE A 185 -2.59 -16.51 0.27
C PHE A 185 -1.92 -16.73 1.61
N GLN A 186 -1.41 -15.66 2.18
CA GLN A 186 -0.74 -15.67 3.48
C GLN A 186 -1.14 -14.47 4.34
N ILE A 187 -1.74 -13.44 3.74
CA ILE A 187 -2.11 -12.19 4.41
C ILE A 187 -3.62 -12.08 4.58
N PHE A 188 -4.40 -12.20 3.51
CA PHE A 188 -5.85 -11.94 3.56
C PHE A 188 -6.70 -13.18 3.87
N TYR A 189 -6.26 -14.36 3.45
CA TYR A 189 -6.96 -15.60 3.68
C TYR A 189 -6.01 -16.61 4.30
N ASP A 190 -6.53 -17.41 5.23
CA ASP A 190 -5.83 -18.58 5.73
C ASP A 190 -5.94 -19.69 4.67
N ASP A 191 -4.89 -20.51 4.53
CA ASP A 191 -5.00 -21.74 3.74
C ASP A 191 -6.21 -22.51 4.28
N LYS A 192 -7.18 -22.82 3.41
CA LYS A 192 -8.28 -23.70 3.81
C LYS A 192 -7.63 -25.00 4.26
N ALA A 193 -7.73 -25.33 5.54
CA ALA A 193 -7.46 -26.68 5.97
C ALA A 193 -8.35 -27.59 5.12
N GLU A 194 -7.76 -28.50 4.35
CA GLU A 194 -8.47 -29.69 3.89
C GLU A 194 -8.89 -30.44 5.15
N GLY A 195 -10.09 -30.14 5.63
CA GLY A 195 -10.60 -30.57 6.92
C GLY A 195 -12.10 -30.40 6.95
N ASP A 196 -12.77 -30.89 5.91
CA ASP A 196 -14.15 -31.38 5.95
C ASP A 196 -14.40 -32.27 4.72
N SER A 197 -13.68 -33.40 4.68
CA SER A 197 -14.11 -34.58 3.95
C SER A 197 -14.66 -35.60 4.95
N SER A 198 -15.99 -35.77 4.91
CA SER A 198 -16.76 -36.93 5.37
C SER A 198 -16.63 -37.37 6.84
N THR A 199 -17.69 -37.18 7.63
CA THR A 199 -18.62 -38.27 8.05
C THR A 199 -19.65 -37.78 9.08
N SER A 200 -20.92 -37.82 8.72
CA SER A 200 -22.04 -38.40 9.50
C SER A 200 -23.30 -38.40 8.64
#